data_AF-A0A376MIW8-F1
#
_entry.id   AF-A0A376MIW8-F1
#
_cell.length_a   1.000
_cell.length_b   1.000
_cell.length_c   1.000
_cell.angle_alpha   90.00
_cell.angle_beta   90.00
_cell.angle_gamma   90.00
#
_symmetry.space_group_name_H-M   'P 1'
#
loop_
_entity.id
_entity.type
_entity.pdbx_description
1 polymer ?
#
loop_
_entity_poly.entity_id
_entity_poly.type
_entity_poly.pdbx_seq_one_letter_code
_entity_poly.pdbx_strand_id
1 'polypeptide(L)'
;MIGASAALSLSGIPFNGPIGAARVGYINDQYVLNPTQDELKESKLDLVVAGTEAAVLMVESEAELLSEDQMLGAVVFGHEQQQVVIQNINELVKEAGKPRWDWQPEPVNEALNARVAALAEARLSDAYRITDKQERYAQV
;
A
#
# COMPACT_ATOMS: atom_id res chain seq x y z
N MET A 1 11.28 3.88 -4.96
CA MET A 1 9.97 4.12 -4.32
C MET A 1 9.73 5.61 -4.07
N ILE A 2 10.56 6.28 -3.24
CA ILE A 2 10.42 7.72 -2.92
C ILE A 2 10.35 8.61 -4.17
N GLY A 3 11.25 8.44 -5.13
CA GLY A 3 11.25 9.24 -6.36
C GLY A 3 9.96 9.10 -7.19
N ALA A 4 9.36 7.90 -7.23
CA ALA A 4 8.08 7.68 -7.92
C ALA A 4 6.92 8.38 -7.19
N SER A 5 6.92 8.32 -5.85
CA SER A 5 5.97 9.05 -5.00
C SER A 5 6.03 10.56 -5.25
N ALA A 6 7.24 11.13 -5.26
CA ALA A 6 7.44 12.55 -5.54
C ALA A 6 7.02 12.92 -6.97
N ALA A 7 7.43 12.14 -7.98
CA ALA A 7 7.09 12.39 -9.37
C ALA A 7 5.58 12.36 -9.63
N LEU A 8 4.86 11.36 -9.09
CA LEU A 8 3.41 11.28 -9.20
C LEU A 8 2.73 12.46 -8.50
N SER A 9 3.21 12.84 -7.32
CA SER A 9 2.64 13.95 -6.55
C SER A 9 2.84 15.31 -7.23
N LEU A 10 3.97 15.50 -7.92
CA LEU A 10 4.26 16.72 -8.70
C LEU A 10 3.53 16.76 -10.06
N SER A 11 3.06 15.63 -10.57
CA SER A 11 2.53 15.51 -11.94
C SER A 11 1.18 16.20 -12.17
N GLY A 12 0.40 16.38 -11.10
CA GLY A 12 -1.00 16.82 -11.15
C GLY A 12 -2.02 15.70 -11.42
N ILE A 13 -1.58 14.49 -11.76
CA ILE A 13 -2.45 13.34 -12.01
C ILE A 13 -3.25 13.01 -10.73
N PRO A 14 -4.53 12.58 -10.82
CA PRO A 14 -5.31 12.14 -9.67
C PRO A 14 -4.63 10.97 -8.94
N PHE A 15 -3.92 11.30 -7.87
CA PHE A 15 -3.19 10.36 -7.03
C PHE A 15 -3.39 10.74 -5.56
N ASN A 16 -3.83 9.76 -4.76
CA ASN A 16 -4.12 9.90 -3.33
C ASN A 16 -2.90 9.53 -2.46
N GLY A 17 -1.70 9.94 -2.90
CA GLY A 17 -0.48 9.88 -2.11
C GLY A 17 -0.18 11.23 -1.41
N PRO A 18 1.10 11.52 -1.11
CA PRO A 18 2.29 10.72 -1.39
C PRO A 18 2.39 9.46 -0.51
N ILE A 19 3.23 8.53 -0.94
CA ILE A 19 3.69 7.42 -0.11
C ILE A 19 5.12 7.67 0.39
N GLY A 20 5.41 7.15 1.59
CA GLY A 20 6.76 6.95 2.10
C GLY A 20 7.29 5.57 1.70
N ALA A 21 8.59 5.36 1.95
CA ALA A 21 9.17 4.03 1.97
C ALA A 21 10.29 3.99 3.01
N ALA A 22 10.36 2.90 3.77
CA ALA A 22 11.44 2.62 4.70
C ALA A 22 11.83 1.14 4.64
N ARG A 23 13.13 0.87 4.74
CA ARG A 23 13.64 -0.45 5.12
C ARG A 23 13.87 -0.49 6.62
N VAL A 24 13.53 -1.59 7.28
CA VAL A 24 13.72 -1.82 8.70
C VAL A 24 14.55 -3.07 8.90
N GLY A 25 15.69 -2.92 9.58
CA GLY A 25 16.50 -4.01 10.08
C GLY A 25 16.24 -4.29 11.56
N TYR A 26 16.76 -5.41 12.06
CA TYR A 26 16.70 -5.79 13.46
C TYR A 26 18.07 -6.29 13.93
N ILE A 27 18.81 -5.42 14.62
CA ILE A 27 20.21 -5.64 15.04
C ILE A 27 20.28 -5.40 16.54
N ASN A 28 20.88 -6.32 17.30
CA ASN A 28 21.00 -6.23 18.77
C ASN A 28 19.65 -5.92 19.48
N ASP A 29 18.59 -6.59 19.05
CA ASP A 29 17.22 -6.40 19.56
C ASP A 29 16.67 -4.98 19.42
N GLN A 30 17.12 -4.24 18.40
CA GLN A 30 16.66 -2.89 18.07
C GLN A 30 16.28 -2.77 16.60
N TYR A 31 15.27 -1.95 16.31
CA TYR A 31 14.93 -1.58 14.94
C TYR A 31 15.92 -0.57 14.39
N VAL A 32 16.38 -0.80 13.16
CA VAL A 32 17.32 0.08 12.46
C VAL A 32 16.66 0.60 11.19
N LEU A 33 16.62 1.91 11.02
CA LEU A 33 16.03 2.56 9.85
C LEU A 33 17.03 2.59 8.68
N ASN A 34 16.59 2.12 7.51
CA ASN A 34 17.34 2.09 6.26
C ASN A 34 18.78 1.57 6.44
N PRO A 35 18.96 0.36 7.00
CA PRO A 35 20.28 -0.21 7.22
C PRO A 35 21.06 -0.30 5.90
N THR A 36 22.36 -0.08 6.01
CA THR A 36 23.31 -0.29 4.92
C THR A 36 23.42 -1.77 4.56
N GLN A 37 24.03 -2.05 3.41
CA GLN A 37 24.26 -3.43 2.98
C GLN A 37 25.12 -4.24 3.95
N ASP A 38 26.05 -3.59 4.65
CA ASP A 38 26.90 -4.25 5.65
C ASP A 38 26.16 -4.45 6.98
N GLU A 39 25.34 -3.48 7.42
CA GLU A 39 24.48 -3.65 8.60
C GLU A 39 23.44 -4.76 8.41
N LEU A 40 22.92 -4.93 7.20
CA LEU A 40 21.98 -6.02 6.89
C LEU A 40 22.57 -7.41 7.10
N LYS A 41 23.90 -7.59 6.98
CA LYS A 41 24.56 -8.89 7.24
C LYS A 41 24.47 -9.30 8.71
N GLU A 42 24.35 -8.32 9.61
CA GLU A 42 24.19 -8.52 11.05
C GLU A 42 22.72 -8.43 11.49
N SER A 43 21.81 -8.20 10.54
CA SER A 43 20.38 -8.01 10.80
C SER A 43 19.62 -9.32 10.70
N LYS A 44 18.72 -9.55 11.66
CA LYS A 44 17.77 -10.68 11.62
C LYS A 44 16.49 -10.37 10.83
N LEU A 45 16.41 -9.18 10.23
CA LEU A 45 15.26 -8.70 9.49
C LEU A 45 15.71 -7.87 8.28
N ASP A 46 15.12 -8.12 7.12
CA ASP A 46 15.09 -7.19 5.99
C ASP A 46 13.63 -6.97 5.62
N LEU A 47 13.04 -5.88 6.11
CA LEU A 47 11.65 -5.52 5.87
C LEU A 47 11.57 -4.20 5.13
N VAL A 48 10.82 -4.15 4.03
CA VAL A 48 10.48 -2.90 3.33
C VAL A 48 9.00 -2.63 3.53
N VAL A 49 8.68 -1.44 4.04
CA VAL A 49 7.31 -0.96 4.23
C VAL A 49 7.07 0.29 3.40
N ALA A 50 5.86 0.40 2.84
CA ALA A 50 5.36 1.59 2.16
C ALA A 50 3.96 1.93 2.66
N GLY A 51 3.69 3.22 2.80
CA GLY A 51 2.40 3.71 3.28
C GLY A 51 2.17 5.18 2.99
N THR A 52 0.92 5.60 3.14
CA THR A 52 0.51 7.00 3.15
C THR A 52 0.68 7.58 4.55
N GLU A 53 0.31 8.85 4.73
CA GLU A 53 0.23 9.48 6.05
C GLU A 53 -0.69 8.70 7.00
N ALA A 54 -1.83 8.25 6.50
CA ALA A 54 -2.86 7.62 7.33
C ALA A 54 -2.70 6.11 7.52
N ALA A 55 -2.12 5.40 6.53
CA ALA A 55 -2.15 3.94 6.52
C ALA A 55 -0.96 3.29 5.83
N VAL A 56 -0.59 2.11 6.34
CA VAL A 56 0.32 1.16 5.65
C VAL A 56 -0.39 0.57 4.43
N LEU A 57 0.32 0.46 3.31
CA LEU A 57 -0.21 -0.09 2.06
C LEU A 57 0.45 -1.41 1.64
N MET A 58 1.75 -1.55 1.87
CA MET A 58 2.52 -2.72 1.44
C MET A 58 3.65 -3.01 2.43
N VAL A 59 3.89 -4.30 2.68
CA VAL A 59 5.01 -4.83 3.46
C VAL A 59 5.57 -6.03 2.70
N GLU A 60 6.89 -6.05 2.51
CA GLU A 60 7.64 -7.19 1.96
C GLU A 60 8.82 -7.45 2.92
N SER A 61 9.01 -8.69 3.36
CA SER A 61 10.00 -8.96 4.42
C SER A 61 10.58 -10.37 4.40
N GLU A 62 11.84 -10.47 4.78
CA GLU A 62 12.55 -11.70 5.14
C GLU A 62 13.06 -11.59 6.58
N ALA A 63 12.88 -12.64 7.40
CA ALA A 63 13.22 -12.61 8.82
C ALA A 63 13.78 -13.95 9.34
N GLU A 64 14.73 -13.88 10.27
CA GLU A 64 15.30 -15.05 10.95
C GLU A 64 14.50 -15.41 12.22
N LEU A 65 13.35 -16.06 12.03
CA LEU A 65 12.50 -16.62 13.11
C LEU A 65 12.13 -15.59 14.20
N LEU A 66 11.77 -14.36 13.80
CA LEU A 66 11.23 -13.35 14.71
C LEU A 66 9.76 -13.64 15.05
N SER A 67 9.33 -13.19 16.23
CA SER A 67 7.93 -13.27 16.66
C SER A 67 7.02 -12.31 15.89
N GLU A 68 5.72 -12.60 15.88
CA GLU A 68 4.71 -11.75 15.24
C GLU A 68 4.69 -10.33 15.82
N ASP A 69 4.90 -10.18 17.13
CA ASP A 69 4.97 -8.87 17.80
C ASP A 69 6.18 -8.06 17.33
N GLN A 70 7.34 -8.70 17.14
CA GLN A 70 8.53 -8.04 16.60
C GLN A 70 8.34 -7.61 15.15
N MET A 71 7.67 -8.45 14.35
CA MET A 71 7.35 -8.14 12.95
C MET A 71 6.36 -6.97 12.83
N LEU A 72 5.29 -6.98 13.63
CA LEU A 72 4.32 -5.87 13.67
C LEU A 72 4.99 -4.58 14.14
N GLY A 73 5.84 -4.65 15.16
CA GLY A 73 6.59 -3.49 15.63
C GLY A 73 7.53 -2.91 14.57
N ALA A 74 8.16 -3.74 13.73
CA ALA A 74 8.97 -3.27 12.62
C ALA A 74 8.14 -2.53 11.55
N VAL A 75 6.94 -3.01 11.25
CA VAL A 75 6.02 -2.34 10.31
C VAL A 75 5.59 -0.98 10.84
N VAL A 76 5.21 -0.90 12.11
CA VAL A 76 4.81 0.36 12.77
C VAL A 76 5.99 1.33 12.79
N PHE A 77 7.17 0.88 13.22
CA PHE A 77 8.39 1.69 13.25
C PHE A 77 8.71 2.26 11.86
N GLY A 78 8.72 1.42 10.81
CA GLY A 78 8.99 1.89 9.45
C GLY A 78 7.92 2.87 8.93
N HIS A 79 6.65 2.65 9.28
CA HIS A 79 5.55 3.55 8.92
C HIS A 79 5.65 4.93 9.59
N GLU A 80 6.09 4.97 10.85
CA GLU A 80 6.35 6.22 11.58
C GLU A 80 7.57 6.95 11.01
N GLN A 81 8.68 6.24 10.78
CA GLN A 81 9.91 6.85 10.31
C GLN A 81 9.80 7.41 8.88
N GLN A 82 9.02 6.77 8.00
CA GLN A 82 8.84 7.28 6.63
C GLN A 82 7.96 8.55 6.55
N GLN A 83 7.30 8.97 7.63
CA GLN A 83 6.44 10.18 7.62
C GLN A 83 7.24 11.44 7.26
N VAL A 84 8.52 11.51 7.64
CA VAL A 84 9.39 12.62 7.26
C VAL A 84 9.52 12.75 5.72
N VAL A 85 9.53 11.63 5.00
CA VAL A 85 9.59 11.62 3.54
C VAL A 85 8.28 12.17 2.95
N ILE A 86 7.15 11.71 3.47
CA ILE A 86 5.80 12.12 3.03
C ILE A 86 5.63 13.63 3.22
N GLN A 87 6.00 14.15 4.39
CA GLN A 87 5.93 15.58 4.72
C GLN A 87 6.77 16.41 3.75
N ASN A 88 8.02 16.02 3.49
CA ASN A 88 8.88 16.76 2.57
C ASN A 88 8.40 16.71 1.11
N ILE A 89 7.81 15.59 0.67
CA ILE A 89 7.19 15.52 -0.67
C ILE A 89 5.99 16.49 -0.74
N ASN A 90 5.17 16.57 0.30
CA ASN A 90 4.05 17.51 0.35
C ASN A 90 4.51 18.97 0.28
N GLU A 91 5.58 19.35 0.99
CA GLU A 91 6.15 20.70 0.88
C GLU A 91 6.69 20.97 -0.53
N LEU A 92 7.36 20.01 -1.15
CA LEU A 92 7.85 20.14 -2.53
C LEU A 92 6.70 20.32 -3.53
N VAL A 93 5.56 19.66 -3.31
CA VAL A 93 4.35 19.84 -4.14
C VAL A 93 3.77 21.25 -3.98
N LYS A 94 3.81 21.82 -2.77
CA LYS A 94 3.36 23.21 -2.55
C LYS A 94 4.22 24.22 -3.31
N GLU A 95 5.54 23.98 -3.40
CA GLU A 95 6.47 24.88 -4.05
C GLU A 95 6.54 24.70 -5.58
N ALA A 96 6.55 23.45 -6.06
CA ALA A 96 6.88 23.12 -7.44
C ALA A 96 5.87 22.19 -8.14
N GLY A 97 4.72 21.91 -7.51
CA GLY A 97 3.69 21.02 -8.06
C GLY A 97 2.98 21.61 -9.27
N LYS A 98 2.73 20.79 -10.29
CA LYS A 98 1.86 21.17 -11.41
C LYS A 98 0.40 21.24 -10.95
N PRO A 99 -0.46 22.04 -11.61
CA PRO A 99 -1.89 22.05 -11.32
C PRO A 99 -2.49 20.64 -11.37
N ARG A 100 -3.38 20.35 -10.41
CA ARG A 100 -4.17 19.11 -10.42
C ARG A 100 -5.01 19.05 -11.69
N TRP A 101 -5.11 17.86 -12.26
CA TRP A 101 -5.97 17.62 -13.42
C TRP A 101 -7.43 17.84 -13.02
N ASP A 102 -8.20 18.49 -13.90
CA ASP A 102 -9.65 18.56 -13.78
C ASP A 102 -10.26 17.24 -14.24
N TRP A 103 -10.12 16.22 -13.39
CA TRP A 103 -10.65 14.88 -13.61
C TRP A 103 -11.87 14.67 -12.72
N GLN A 104 -12.89 14.02 -13.28
CA GLN A 104 -14.08 13.60 -12.56
C GLN A 104 -14.31 12.10 -12.78
N PRO A 105 -14.79 11.37 -11.76
CA PRO A 105 -15.17 9.98 -11.92
C PRO A 105 -16.34 9.84 -12.90
N GLU A 106 -16.41 8.70 -13.59
CA GLU A 106 -17.57 8.39 -14.42
C GLU A 106 -18.85 8.37 -13.56
N PRO A 107 -19.95 8.99 -14.04
CA PRO A 107 -21.19 9.00 -13.29
C PRO A 107 -21.73 7.57 -13.16
N VAL A 108 -21.99 7.16 -11.92
CA VAL A 108 -22.52 5.82 -11.62
C VAL A 108 -23.99 5.74 -12.08
N ASN A 109 -24.30 4.75 -12.92
CA ASN A 109 -25.67 4.48 -13.36
C ASN A 109 -26.37 3.55 -12.35
N GLU A 110 -26.98 4.14 -11.32
CA GLU A 110 -27.66 3.39 -10.26
C GLU A 110 -28.83 2.54 -10.78
N ALA A 111 -29.56 3.02 -11.79
CA ALA A 111 -30.68 2.27 -12.37
C ALA A 111 -30.20 1.00 -13.08
N LEU A 112 -29.07 1.08 -13.79
CA LEU A 112 -28.44 -0.08 -14.40
C LEU A 112 -27.93 -1.05 -13.32
N ASN A 113 -27.23 -0.56 -12.31
CA ASN A 113 -26.70 -1.38 -11.22
C ASN A 113 -27.82 -2.12 -10.48
N ALA A 114 -28.91 -1.43 -10.14
CA ALA A 114 -30.06 -2.03 -9.49
C ALA A 114 -30.72 -3.12 -10.34
N ARG A 115 -30.83 -2.90 -11.66
CA ARG A 115 -31.39 -3.89 -12.58
C ARG A 115 -30.49 -5.12 -12.72
N VAL A 116 -29.17 -4.93 -12.77
CA VAL A 116 -28.21 -6.04 -12.81
C VAL A 116 -28.24 -6.82 -11.51
N ALA A 117 -28.22 -6.14 -10.36
CA ALA A 117 -28.30 -6.77 -9.04
C ALA A 117 -29.57 -7.63 -8.89
N ALA A 118 -30.74 -7.10 -9.26
CA ALA A 118 -32.00 -7.84 -9.20
C ALA A 118 -32.02 -9.14 -10.03
N LEU A 119 -31.21 -9.23 -11.10
CA LEU A 119 -31.12 -10.42 -11.96
C LEU A 119 -29.98 -11.37 -11.56
N ALA A 120 -28.88 -10.84 -11.04
CA ALA A 120 -27.63 -11.56 -10.90
C ALA A 120 -27.20 -11.80 -9.45
N GLU A 121 -27.57 -10.94 -8.49
CA GLU A 121 -27.03 -10.98 -7.12
C GLU A 121 -27.26 -12.32 -6.42
N ALA A 122 -28.52 -12.79 -6.39
CA ALA A 122 -28.84 -14.08 -5.78
C ALA A 122 -28.15 -15.25 -6.49
N ARG A 123 -28.07 -15.22 -7.82
CA ARG A 123 -27.45 -16.29 -8.63
C ARG A 123 -25.95 -16.37 -8.41
N LEU A 124 -25.28 -15.21 -8.38
CA LEU A 124 -23.86 -15.12 -8.10
C LEU A 124 -23.58 -15.54 -6.64
N SER A 125 -24.43 -15.13 -5.70
CA SER A 125 -24.31 -15.57 -4.29
C SER A 125 -24.36 -17.10 -4.15
N ASP A 126 -25.21 -17.78 -4.92
CA ASP A 126 -25.26 -19.24 -4.94
C ASP A 126 -24.08 -19.86 -5.69
N ALA A 127 -23.68 -19.30 -6.85
CA ALA A 127 -22.54 -19.78 -7.62
C ALA A 127 -21.24 -19.77 -6.82
N TYR A 128 -21.02 -18.75 -5.97
CA TYR A 128 -19.84 -18.68 -5.10
C TYR A 128 -19.85 -19.68 -3.93
N ARG A 129 -20.95 -20.41 -3.70
CA ARG A 129 -20.97 -21.56 -2.78
C ARG A 129 -20.41 -22.84 -3.41
N ILE A 130 -20.26 -22.89 -4.74
CA ILE A 130 -19.60 -24.00 -5.44
C ILE A 130 -18.10 -23.94 -5.13
N THR A 131 -17.56 -25.00 -4.54
CA THR A 131 -16.16 -25.05 -4.12
C THR A 131 -15.22 -25.29 -5.30
N ASP A 132 -15.62 -26.12 -6.26
CA ASP A 132 -14.83 -26.42 -7.44
C ASP A 132 -14.65 -25.16 -8.33
N LYS A 133 -13.40 -24.93 -8.74
CA LYS A 133 -13.04 -23.72 -9.49
C LYS A 133 -13.65 -23.72 -10.89
N GLN A 134 -13.55 -24.83 -11.63
CA GLN A 134 -14.01 -24.90 -13.02
C GLN A 134 -15.53 -24.86 -13.08
N GLU A 135 -16.20 -25.58 -12.18
CA GLU A 135 -17.66 -25.61 -12.09
C GLU A 135 -18.22 -24.24 -11.69
N ARG A 136 -17.61 -23.56 -10.71
CA ARG A 136 -18.00 -22.19 -10.35
C ARG A 136 -17.89 -21.22 -11.53
N TYR A 137 -16.78 -21.25 -12.27
CA TYR A 137 -16.60 -20.37 -13.44
C TYR A 137 -17.56 -20.67 -14.58
N ALA A 138 -18.03 -21.91 -14.72
CA ALA A 138 -19.05 -22.25 -15.71
C ALA A 138 -20.45 -21.76 -15.32
N GLN A 139 -20.70 -21.55 -14.02
CA GLN A 139 -21.99 -21.15 -13.46
C GLN A 139 -22.16 -19.62 -13.31
N VAL A 140 -21.04 -18.89 -13.22
CA VAL A 140 -20.96 -17.41 -13.20
C VAL A 140 -21.08 -16.86 -14.61
#